data_AF-A0A1Y1JTN9-F1
#
_entry.id   AF-A0A1Y1JTN9-F1
#
_cell.length_a   1.000
_cell.length_b   1.000
_cell.length_c   1.000
_cell.angle_alpha   90.00
_cell.angle_beta   90.00
_cell.angle_gamma   90.00
#
_symmetry.space_group_name_H-M   'P 1'
#
loop_
_entity.id
_entity.type
_entity.pdbx_description
1 polymer ?
#
loop_
_entity_poly.entity_id
_entity_poly.type
_entity_poly.pdbx_seq_one_letter_code
_entity_poly.pdbx_strand_id
1 'polypeptide(L)'
;MLEAIINDSDFISKDVLIDNKNYVNLLNSCKGLSFYLYHIKNKTGTNEDYNKLACKYFNYKLQDMLENCGCNLKDPESAYNKMKQYSYLLPINEKSFLDICNNDVTSLQERIFKIFKYFDQLYFVLLLIKNDMHCSKYAGNFKVYVNNLIEYVSKNNSIATLLNALINKYNERILKNISCAEEIPLIEISVTEKPQPGHHLTEGSAKKNKISDNMELQTIQIKNSALSIGKWIGIIIMPSAMLLMTFFLYKVIYIFLI
;
A
#
# COMPACT_ATOMS: atom_id res chain seq x y z
N MET A 1 -4.70 18.11 5.76
CA MET A 1 -5.74 17.03 5.80
C MET A 1 -5.93 16.52 7.23
N LEU A 2 -5.02 16.83 8.16
CA LEU A 2 -5.17 16.53 9.59
C LEU A 2 -6.04 17.51 10.40
N GLU A 3 -6.40 18.69 9.89
CA GLU A 3 -7.09 19.72 10.70
C GLU A 3 -8.61 19.81 10.52
N ALA A 4 -9.20 19.08 9.56
CA ALA A 4 -10.66 18.94 9.48
C ALA A 4 -11.21 17.89 10.47
N ILE A 5 -10.39 17.44 11.43
CA ILE A 5 -10.68 16.31 12.33
C ILE A 5 -11.32 16.77 13.66
N ILE A 6 -11.31 18.05 14.01
CA ILE A 6 -11.59 18.48 15.40
C ILE A 6 -13.02 19.00 15.65
N ASN A 7 -13.81 19.40 14.64
CA ASN A 7 -15.05 20.16 14.92
C ASN A 7 -16.40 19.41 14.89
N ASP A 8 -16.46 18.09 14.68
CA ASP A 8 -17.74 17.34 14.70
C ASP A 8 -17.78 16.26 15.79
N SER A 9 -17.52 16.65 17.04
CA SER A 9 -17.61 15.76 18.20
C SER A 9 -19.02 15.68 18.82
N ASP A 10 -19.97 16.50 18.38
CA ASP A 10 -21.32 16.55 18.96
C ASP A 10 -22.32 15.52 18.38
N PHE A 11 -21.93 14.74 17.37
CA PHE A 11 -22.84 13.77 16.74
C PHE A 11 -22.94 12.42 17.49
N ILE A 12 -22.09 12.19 18.50
CA ILE A 12 -22.00 10.91 19.23
C ILE A 12 -22.42 11.13 20.67
N SER A 13 -23.70 11.43 20.90
CA SER A 13 -24.25 11.50 22.26
C SER A 13 -25.69 11.00 22.31
N LYS A 14 -25.84 9.68 22.46
CA LYS A 14 -26.58 9.00 23.54
C LYS A 14 -26.97 7.61 23.05
N ASP A 15 -26.84 6.65 23.96
CA ASP A 15 -27.09 5.22 23.82
C ASP A 15 -25.90 4.39 23.30
N VAL A 16 -25.66 3.27 24.00
CA VAL A 16 -24.51 2.33 23.90
C VAL A 16 -23.31 2.66 24.79
N LEU A 17 -23.55 2.72 26.10
CA LEU A 17 -22.52 2.59 27.13
C LEU A 17 -22.40 1.11 27.53
N ILE A 18 -21.36 0.44 27.00
CA ILE A 18 -20.52 -0.60 27.64
C ILE A 18 -19.54 -1.22 26.59
N ASP A 19 -19.79 -1.09 25.28
CA ASP A 19 -18.90 -1.56 24.19
C ASP A 19 -18.05 -0.42 23.53
N ASN A 20 -17.88 0.67 24.28
CA ASN A 20 -17.71 2.01 23.71
C ASN A 20 -16.29 2.30 23.15
N LYS A 21 -15.24 1.64 23.65
CA LYS A 21 -13.86 1.92 23.20
C LYS A 21 -13.55 1.30 21.83
N ASN A 22 -13.95 0.03 21.64
CA ASN A 22 -13.77 -0.66 20.37
C ASN A 22 -14.68 -0.07 19.30
N TYR A 23 -15.89 0.36 19.68
CA TYR A 23 -16.84 1.01 18.79
C TYR A 23 -16.39 2.40 18.32
N VAL A 24 -15.92 3.26 19.23
CA VAL A 24 -15.38 4.59 18.85
C VAL A 24 -14.14 4.46 17.97
N ASN A 25 -13.25 3.51 18.27
CA ASN A 25 -12.09 3.22 17.41
C ASN A 25 -12.53 2.73 16.04
N LEU A 26 -13.49 1.79 15.99
CA LEU A 26 -14.07 1.31 14.74
C LEU A 26 -14.67 2.46 13.94
N LEU A 27 -15.47 3.34 14.54
CA LEU A 27 -16.06 4.51 13.86
C LEU A 27 -15.01 5.47 13.32
N ASN A 28 -13.98 5.80 14.10
CA ASN A 28 -12.91 6.69 13.67
C ASN A 28 -12.06 6.07 12.54
N SER A 29 -11.75 4.78 12.62
CA SER A 29 -11.03 4.06 11.56
C SER A 29 -11.90 3.86 10.32
N CYS A 30 -13.19 3.55 10.50
CA CYS A 30 -14.18 3.48 9.43
C CYS A 30 -14.37 4.85 8.76
N LYS A 31 -14.19 5.98 9.45
CA LYS A 31 -14.24 7.32 8.84
C LYS A 31 -13.19 7.47 7.74
N GLY A 32 -11.96 7.01 7.98
CA GLY A 32 -10.90 7.00 6.96
C GLY A 32 -11.25 6.13 5.76
N LEU A 33 -11.83 4.95 6.00
CA LEU A 33 -12.31 4.03 4.96
C LEU A 33 -13.49 4.61 4.16
N SER A 34 -14.42 5.29 4.82
CA SER A 34 -15.54 5.98 4.18
C SER A 34 -15.06 7.11 3.25
N PHE A 35 -14.06 7.89 3.67
CA PHE A 35 -13.43 8.89 2.79
C PHE A 35 -12.76 8.24 1.58
N TYR A 36 -12.18 7.05 1.74
CA TYR A 36 -11.60 6.32 0.62
C TYR A 36 -12.70 5.87 -0.37
N LEU A 37 -13.83 5.34 0.10
CA LEU A 37 -14.97 5.00 -0.77
C LEU A 37 -15.51 6.24 -1.51
N TYR A 38 -15.61 7.37 -0.83
CA TYR A 38 -15.97 8.64 -1.45
C TYR A 38 -14.96 9.09 -2.52
N HIS A 39 -13.66 8.88 -2.29
CA HIS A 39 -12.64 9.12 -3.29
C HIS A 39 -12.82 8.23 -4.53
N ILE A 40 -13.10 6.93 -4.33
CA ILE A 40 -13.40 6.02 -5.44
C ILE A 40 -14.59 6.56 -6.24
N LYS A 41 -15.68 6.98 -5.58
CA LYS A 41 -16.90 7.57 -6.19
C LYS A 41 -16.61 8.79 -7.06
N ASN A 42 -15.68 9.63 -6.64
CA ASN A 42 -15.34 10.84 -7.38
C ASN A 42 -14.33 10.60 -8.50
N LYS A 43 -13.65 9.44 -8.48
CA LYS A 43 -12.72 8.99 -9.52
C LYS A 43 -13.35 8.01 -10.52
N THR A 44 -14.55 7.52 -10.24
CA THR A 44 -15.28 6.48 -11.00
C THR A 44 -15.63 6.88 -12.43
N GLY A 45 -15.39 8.14 -12.82
CA GLY A 45 -15.92 8.74 -14.04
C GLY A 45 -15.70 7.99 -15.35
N THR A 46 -14.76 7.02 -15.48
CA THR A 46 -14.51 6.33 -16.77
C THR A 46 -13.83 4.95 -16.73
N ASN A 47 -13.55 4.31 -15.59
CA ASN A 47 -12.73 3.08 -15.61
C ASN A 47 -13.17 2.01 -14.60
N GLU A 48 -13.82 0.94 -15.09
CA GLU A 48 -14.24 -0.23 -14.30
C GLU A 48 -13.06 -0.96 -13.65
N ASP A 49 -11.90 -1.02 -14.34
CA ASP A 49 -10.69 -1.66 -13.79
C ASP A 49 -10.15 -0.90 -12.57
N TYR A 50 -10.25 0.44 -12.58
CA TYR A 50 -9.87 1.25 -11.43
C TYR A 50 -10.73 0.91 -10.21
N ASN A 51 -12.05 0.85 -10.39
CA ASN A 51 -12.97 0.56 -9.28
C ASN A 51 -12.66 -0.80 -8.67
N LYS A 52 -12.48 -1.83 -9.50
CA LYS A 52 -12.16 -3.18 -9.05
C LYS A 52 -10.86 -3.23 -8.24
N LEU A 53 -9.82 -2.53 -8.70
CA LEU A 53 -8.54 -2.46 -7.99
C LEU A 53 -8.66 -1.65 -6.69
N ALA A 54 -9.36 -0.53 -6.71
CA ALA A 54 -9.57 0.31 -5.54
C ALA A 54 -10.42 -0.40 -4.49
N CYS A 55 -11.46 -1.13 -4.88
CA CYS A 55 -12.29 -1.92 -3.99
C CYS A 55 -11.52 -3.09 -3.37
N LYS A 56 -10.62 -3.75 -4.12
CA LYS A 56 -9.69 -4.73 -3.54
C LYS A 56 -8.78 -4.11 -2.47
N TYR A 57 -8.24 -2.92 -2.72
CA TYR A 57 -7.40 -2.23 -1.74
C TYR A 57 -8.21 -1.75 -0.52
N PHE A 58 -9.42 -1.24 -0.73
CA PHE A 58 -10.37 -0.92 0.35
C PHE A 58 -10.60 -2.12 1.25
N ASN A 59 -10.89 -3.27 0.65
CA ASN A 59 -11.18 -4.50 1.35
C ASN A 59 -9.97 -5.01 2.15
N TYR A 60 -8.75 -4.92 1.58
CA TYR A 60 -7.51 -5.12 2.34
C TYR A 60 -7.43 -4.21 3.57
N LYS A 61 -7.67 -2.90 3.41
CA LYS A 61 -7.61 -1.94 4.52
C LYS A 61 -8.68 -2.18 5.58
N LEU A 62 -9.87 -2.62 5.16
CA LEU A 62 -10.94 -3.03 6.05
C LEU A 62 -10.49 -4.24 6.87
N GLN A 63 -9.98 -5.28 6.24
CA GLN A 63 -9.46 -6.46 6.94
C GLN A 63 -8.32 -6.13 7.90
N ASP A 64 -7.35 -5.30 7.50
CA ASP A 64 -6.25 -4.89 8.38
C ASP A 64 -6.75 -4.09 9.58
N MET A 65 -7.74 -3.20 9.38
CA MET A 65 -8.38 -2.50 10.48
C MET A 65 -9.08 -3.48 11.44
N LEU A 66 -9.79 -4.50 10.94
CA LEU A 66 -10.48 -5.49 11.77
C LEU A 66 -9.51 -6.34 12.60
N GLU A 67 -8.36 -6.73 12.04
CA GLU A 67 -7.31 -7.43 12.80
C GLU A 67 -6.76 -6.58 13.94
N ASN A 68 -6.73 -5.26 13.77
CA ASN A 68 -6.13 -4.34 14.73
C ASN A 68 -7.15 -3.71 15.70
N CYS A 69 -8.47 -3.72 15.41
CA CYS A 69 -9.46 -3.00 16.24
C CYS A 69 -9.88 -3.70 17.54
N GLY A 70 -9.38 -4.92 17.82
CA GLY A 70 -9.79 -5.70 19.01
C GLY A 70 -11.29 -5.99 19.07
N CYS A 71 -11.96 -5.82 17.94
CA CYS A 71 -13.39 -5.86 17.74
C CYS A 71 -13.84 -7.32 17.46
N ASN A 72 -15.07 -7.67 17.84
CA ASN A 72 -15.61 -9.02 17.62
C ASN A 72 -15.94 -9.30 16.14
N LEU A 73 -15.94 -8.26 15.30
CA LEU A 73 -16.10 -8.37 13.85
C LEU A 73 -14.76 -8.73 13.22
N LYS A 74 -14.64 -9.95 12.72
CA LYS A 74 -13.45 -10.41 11.99
C LYS A 74 -13.66 -10.48 10.47
N ASP A 75 -14.91 -10.46 10.04
CA ASP A 75 -15.30 -10.64 8.65
C ASP A 75 -15.49 -9.26 7.96
N PRO A 76 -14.72 -8.96 6.89
CA PRO A 76 -14.84 -7.71 6.14
C PRO A 76 -16.23 -7.48 5.55
N GLU A 77 -16.91 -8.52 5.08
CA GLU A 77 -18.25 -8.38 4.49
C GLU A 77 -19.27 -7.90 5.53
N SER A 78 -19.30 -8.57 6.68
CA SER A 78 -20.13 -8.19 7.82
C SER A 78 -19.83 -6.78 8.33
N ALA A 79 -18.55 -6.40 8.40
CA ALA A 79 -18.14 -5.06 8.81
C ALA A 79 -18.58 -4.00 7.80
N TYR A 80 -18.43 -4.25 6.50
CA TYR A 80 -18.86 -3.36 5.45
C TYR A 80 -20.38 -3.18 5.42
N ASN A 81 -21.13 -4.27 5.61
CA ASN A 81 -22.58 -4.21 5.74
C ASN A 81 -23.02 -3.35 6.94
N LYS A 82 -22.32 -3.44 8.07
CA LYS A 82 -22.53 -2.54 9.21
C LYS A 82 -22.18 -1.08 8.89
N MET A 83 -21.09 -0.82 8.16
CA MET A 83 -20.77 0.54 7.72
C MET A 83 -21.90 1.15 6.88
N LYS A 84 -22.50 0.37 5.96
CA LYS A 84 -23.64 0.80 5.13
C LYS A 84 -24.89 1.11 5.95
N GLN A 85 -25.09 0.46 7.09
CA GLN A 85 -26.23 0.76 7.95
C GLN A 85 -26.21 2.21 8.45
N TYR A 86 -25.05 2.88 8.50
CA TYR A 86 -24.96 4.30 8.87
C TYR A 86 -25.20 5.26 7.70
N SER A 87 -25.53 4.75 6.51
CA SER A 87 -25.85 5.58 5.34
C SER A 87 -27.05 6.52 5.55
N TYR A 88 -27.95 6.22 6.49
CA TYR A 88 -29.07 7.12 6.80
C TYR A 88 -28.62 8.47 7.39
N LEU A 89 -27.41 8.52 7.95
CA LEU A 89 -26.80 9.75 8.47
C LEU A 89 -26.26 10.66 7.36
N LEU A 90 -26.20 10.17 6.11
CA LEU A 90 -25.68 10.92 4.98
C LEU A 90 -26.83 11.53 4.15
N PRO A 91 -26.59 12.70 3.52
CA PRO A 91 -27.50 13.26 2.53
C PRO A 91 -27.86 12.25 1.43
N ILE A 92 -29.10 12.27 0.93
CA ILE A 92 -29.64 11.26 -0.01
C ILE A 92 -28.79 11.13 -1.28
N ASN A 93 -28.27 12.24 -1.80
CA ASN A 93 -27.37 12.30 -2.96
C ASN A 93 -25.96 11.72 -2.72
N GLU A 94 -25.60 11.47 -1.46
CA GLU A 94 -24.29 10.94 -1.08
C GLU A 94 -24.31 9.45 -0.75
N LYS A 95 -25.45 8.87 -0.39
CA LYS A 95 -25.56 7.46 0.05
C LYS A 95 -24.93 6.45 -0.90
N SER A 96 -24.95 6.72 -2.21
CA SER A 96 -24.47 5.80 -3.25
C SER A 96 -22.98 5.45 -3.18
N PHE A 97 -22.13 6.23 -2.48
CA PHE A 97 -20.70 5.89 -2.42
C PHE A 97 -20.41 4.69 -1.51
N LEU A 98 -21.26 4.44 -0.52
CA LEU A 98 -21.09 3.30 0.39
C LEU A 98 -21.42 1.97 -0.28
N ASP A 99 -22.02 1.97 -1.46
CA ASP A 99 -22.32 0.77 -2.24
C ASP A 99 -21.28 0.46 -3.33
N ILE A 100 -20.28 1.33 -3.51
CA ILE A 100 -19.36 1.27 -4.67
C ILE A 100 -18.54 -0.02 -4.76
N CYS A 101 -18.32 -0.69 -3.62
CA CYS A 101 -17.56 -1.93 -3.54
C CYS A 101 -18.41 -3.15 -3.18
N ASN A 102 -19.75 -3.07 -3.24
CA ASN A 102 -20.65 -4.14 -2.77
C ASN A 102 -20.32 -5.54 -3.29
N ASN A 103 -19.86 -5.66 -4.53
CA ASN A 103 -19.59 -6.95 -5.15
C ASN A 103 -18.16 -7.46 -4.92
N ASP A 104 -17.29 -6.66 -4.29
CA ASP A 104 -15.85 -6.91 -4.19
C ASP A 104 -15.35 -7.11 -2.74
N VAL A 105 -16.21 -6.89 -1.74
CA VAL A 105 -15.83 -7.07 -0.32
C VAL A 105 -15.89 -8.55 0.06
N THR A 106 -14.71 -9.15 0.22
CA THR A 106 -14.51 -10.55 0.57
C THR A 106 -13.26 -10.73 1.42
N SER A 107 -13.20 -11.71 2.32
CA SER A 107 -11.95 -11.95 3.05
C SER A 107 -10.80 -12.26 2.09
N LEU A 108 -9.70 -11.50 2.17
CA LEU A 108 -8.51 -11.78 1.36
C LEU A 108 -7.83 -13.03 1.90
N GLN A 109 -7.31 -13.84 0.99
CA GLN A 109 -6.44 -14.96 1.35
C GLN A 109 -5.25 -14.44 2.17
N GLU A 110 -4.92 -15.13 3.27
CA GLU A 110 -3.89 -14.70 4.23
C GLU A 110 -2.56 -14.32 3.55
N ARG A 111 -2.15 -15.09 2.54
CA ARG A 111 -0.96 -14.81 1.75
C ARG A 111 -1.04 -13.45 1.03
N ILE A 112 -2.15 -13.17 0.36
CA ILE A 112 -2.37 -11.91 -0.35
C ILE A 112 -2.40 -10.77 0.67
N PHE A 113 -3.15 -10.94 1.74
CA PHE A 113 -3.24 -9.98 2.83
C PHE A 113 -1.86 -9.59 3.38
N LYS A 114 -0.99 -10.56 3.70
CA LYS A 114 0.39 -10.30 4.16
C LYS A 114 1.21 -9.50 3.16
N ILE A 115 1.12 -9.82 1.86
CA ILE A 115 1.83 -9.09 0.80
C ILE A 115 1.41 -7.61 0.80
N PHE A 116 0.11 -7.32 0.80
CA PHE A 116 -0.40 -5.95 0.87
C PHE A 116 0.07 -5.24 2.14
N LYS A 117 -0.03 -5.92 3.29
CA LYS A 117 0.41 -5.39 4.59
C LYS A 117 1.88 -4.98 4.57
N TYR A 118 2.78 -5.83 4.08
CA TYR A 118 4.20 -5.49 4.02
C TYR A 118 4.51 -4.36 3.04
N PHE A 119 3.84 -4.31 1.89
CA PHE A 119 4.00 -3.18 0.97
C PHE A 119 3.57 -1.86 1.60
N ASP A 120 2.44 -1.83 2.28
CA ASP A 120 1.98 -0.64 2.99
C ASP A 120 2.94 -0.18 4.06
N GLN A 121 3.49 -1.13 4.84
CA GLN A 121 4.49 -0.83 5.85
C GLN A 121 5.77 -0.27 5.21
N LEU A 122 6.21 -0.79 4.06
CA LEU A 122 7.32 -0.21 3.30
C LEU A 122 7.03 1.23 2.87
N TYR A 123 5.84 1.52 2.32
CA TYR A 123 5.46 2.88 1.93
C TYR A 123 5.43 3.84 3.12
N PHE A 124 4.88 3.39 4.25
CA PHE A 124 4.80 4.18 5.48
C PHE A 124 6.20 4.48 6.04
N VAL A 125 7.04 3.46 6.18
CA VAL A 125 8.43 3.61 6.65
C VAL A 125 9.22 4.54 5.72
N LEU A 126 9.06 4.40 4.42
CA LEU A 126 9.72 5.25 3.43
C LEU A 126 9.34 6.73 3.64
N LEU A 127 8.07 7.03 3.94
CA LEU A 127 7.60 8.38 4.27
C LEU A 127 8.25 8.93 5.53
N LEU A 128 8.40 8.11 6.58
CA LEU A 128 9.02 8.54 7.83
C LEU A 128 10.50 8.87 7.69
N ILE A 129 11.23 8.08 6.88
CA ILE A 129 12.63 8.34 6.54
C ILE A 129 12.79 9.69 5.83
N LYS A 130 11.83 10.07 4.97
CA LYS A 130 11.86 11.38 4.28
C LYS A 130 11.74 12.56 5.24
N ASN A 131 11.10 12.37 6.39
CA ASN A 131 10.89 13.43 7.37
C ASN A 131 12.00 13.45 8.43
N ASP A 132 13.14 12.80 8.15
CA ASP A 132 14.37 12.78 8.95
C ASP A 132 14.20 12.33 10.41
N MET A 133 13.09 11.66 10.72
CA MET A 133 12.86 11.07 12.03
C MET A 133 13.62 9.75 12.13
N HIS A 134 14.47 9.56 13.14
CA HIS A 134 15.04 8.26 13.55
C HIS A 134 15.43 7.31 12.41
N CYS A 135 16.34 7.72 11.52
CA CYS A 135 16.72 6.96 10.32
C CYS A 135 17.03 5.49 10.63
N SER A 136 17.85 5.22 11.66
CA SER A 136 18.28 3.85 12.02
C SER A 136 17.12 2.92 12.34
N LYS A 137 16.14 3.40 13.15
CA LYS A 137 14.94 2.61 13.51
C LYS A 137 14.12 2.26 12.27
N TYR A 138 13.86 3.25 11.42
CA TYR A 138 13.01 3.04 10.25
C TYR A 138 13.71 2.27 9.13
N ALA A 139 15.02 2.43 8.97
CA ALA A 139 15.83 1.59 8.09
C ALA A 139 15.80 0.11 8.51
N GLY A 140 15.92 -0.16 9.81
CA GLY A 140 15.75 -1.50 10.37
C GLY A 140 14.39 -2.09 10.02
N ASN A 141 13.31 -1.34 10.25
CA ASN A 141 11.95 -1.75 9.89
C ASN A 141 11.80 -1.99 8.39
N PHE A 142 12.35 -1.10 7.55
CA PHE A 142 12.31 -1.25 6.09
C PHE A 142 12.94 -2.57 5.66
N LYS A 143 14.13 -2.88 6.18
CA LYS A 143 14.84 -4.14 5.91
C LYS A 143 14.03 -5.37 6.33
N VAL A 144 13.37 -5.33 7.49
CA VAL A 144 12.50 -6.43 7.95
C VAL A 144 11.36 -6.67 6.96
N TYR A 145 10.66 -5.63 6.53
CA TYR A 145 9.56 -5.77 5.58
C TYR A 145 10.01 -6.19 4.19
N VAL A 146 11.19 -5.74 3.74
CA VAL A 146 11.83 -6.24 2.51
C VAL A 146 12.06 -7.76 2.62
N ASN A 147 12.68 -8.23 3.71
CA ASN A 147 12.95 -9.64 3.91
C ASN A 147 11.67 -10.49 3.93
N ASN A 148 10.60 -9.99 4.54
CA ASN A 148 9.31 -10.65 4.53
C ASN A 148 8.68 -10.69 3.13
N LEU A 149 9.02 -9.77 2.23
CA LEU A 149 8.51 -9.78 0.85
C LEU A 149 9.34 -10.65 -0.10
N ILE A 150 10.63 -10.90 0.22
CA ILE A 150 11.53 -11.71 -0.60
C ILE A 150 10.97 -13.12 -0.85
N GLU A 151 10.28 -13.73 0.13
CA GLU A 151 9.68 -15.06 -0.02
C GLU A 151 8.61 -15.15 -1.14
N TYR A 152 8.03 -14.01 -1.52
CA TYR A 152 7.00 -13.94 -2.56
C TYR A 152 7.55 -13.59 -3.95
N VAL A 153 8.79 -13.08 -4.03
CA VAL A 153 9.44 -12.62 -5.27
C VAL A 153 9.58 -13.74 -6.30
N SER A 154 10.03 -14.92 -5.88
CA SER A 154 10.26 -16.07 -6.77
C SER A 154 8.98 -16.57 -7.46
N LYS A 155 7.82 -16.22 -6.93
CA LYS A 155 6.50 -16.67 -7.41
C LYS A 155 5.76 -15.58 -8.20
N ASN A 156 6.26 -14.35 -8.23
CA ASN A 156 5.54 -13.23 -8.83
C ASN A 156 6.49 -12.09 -9.26
N ASN A 157 6.71 -11.97 -10.57
CA ASN A 157 7.57 -10.92 -11.13
C ASN A 157 7.07 -9.50 -10.81
N SER A 158 5.76 -9.27 -10.72
CA SER A 158 5.22 -7.95 -10.37
C SER A 158 5.59 -7.53 -8.95
N ILE A 159 5.67 -8.48 -8.01
CA ILE A 159 6.16 -8.21 -6.64
C ILE A 159 7.64 -7.84 -6.70
N ALA A 160 8.44 -8.57 -7.49
CA ALA A 160 9.86 -8.28 -7.68
C ALA A 160 10.08 -6.85 -8.20
N THR A 161 9.38 -6.48 -9.27
CA THR A 161 9.47 -5.16 -9.88
C THR A 161 9.10 -4.06 -8.89
N LEU A 162 7.99 -4.22 -8.16
CA LEU A 162 7.53 -3.22 -7.18
C LEU A 162 8.50 -3.09 -6.00
N LEU A 163 9.00 -4.22 -5.49
CA LEU A 163 9.94 -4.23 -4.37
C LEU A 163 11.27 -3.57 -4.75
N ASN A 164 11.81 -3.88 -5.93
CA ASN A 164 13.02 -3.24 -6.45
C ASN A 164 12.84 -1.72 -6.62
N ALA A 165 11.69 -1.28 -7.14
CA ALA A 165 11.39 0.14 -7.25
C ALA A 165 11.36 0.84 -5.89
N LEU A 166 10.81 0.21 -4.86
CA LEU A 166 10.79 0.75 -3.49
C LEU A 166 12.19 0.80 -2.86
N ILE A 167 13.01 -0.22 -3.08
CA ILE A 167 14.38 -0.29 -2.57
C ILE A 167 15.27 0.77 -3.21
N ASN A 168 15.16 0.96 -4.53
CA ASN A 168 15.86 2.04 -5.22
C ASN A 168 15.47 3.40 -4.63
N LYS A 169 14.18 3.62 -4.40
CA LYS A 169 13.66 4.84 -3.78
C LYS A 169 14.14 5.04 -2.34
N TYR A 170 14.29 3.96 -1.58
CA TYR A 170 14.85 3.96 -0.24
C TYR A 170 16.34 4.34 -0.27
N ASN A 171 17.14 3.65 -1.09
CA ASN A 171 18.56 3.92 -1.23
C ASN A 171 18.81 5.38 -1.68
N GLU A 172 18.03 5.88 -2.63
CA GLU A 172 18.09 7.29 -3.04
C GLU A 172 17.82 8.26 -1.89
N ARG A 173 16.90 7.94 -0.97
CA ARG A 173 16.58 8.80 0.19
C ARG A 173 17.69 8.78 1.23
N ILE A 174 18.22 7.59 1.55
CA ILE A 174 19.33 7.44 2.50
C ILE A 174 20.56 8.20 1.99
N LEU A 175 20.91 8.07 0.70
CA LEU A 175 22.05 8.76 0.11
C LEU A 175 21.90 10.29 0.10
N LYS A 176 20.67 10.80 0.00
CA LYS A 176 20.41 12.25 -0.02
C LYS A 176 20.38 12.87 1.38
N ASN A 177 20.10 12.08 2.41
CA ASN A 177 20.04 12.57 3.78
C ASN A 177 21.35 12.27 4.51
N ILE A 178 22.17 13.31 4.71
CA ILE A 178 23.46 13.24 5.40
C ILE A 178 23.32 12.62 6.80
N SER A 179 22.25 12.93 7.54
CA SER A 179 22.00 12.37 8.87
C SER A 179 21.66 10.87 8.87
N CYS A 180 21.23 10.32 7.73
CA CYS A 180 20.99 8.88 7.57
C CYS A 180 22.17 8.14 6.92
N ALA A 181 23.03 8.83 6.17
CA ALA A 181 24.03 8.21 5.29
C ALA A 181 25.19 7.54 6.05
N GLU A 182 25.52 8.03 7.25
CA GLU A 182 26.67 7.53 8.02
C GLU A 182 26.37 6.25 8.82
N GLU A 183 25.09 5.93 9.04
CA GLU A 183 24.69 4.84 9.97
C GLU A 183 24.05 3.62 9.28
N ILE A 184 23.62 3.74 8.02
CA ILE A 184 22.66 2.80 7.44
C ILE A 184 23.19 2.16 6.15
N PRO A 185 23.30 0.81 6.10
CA PRO A 185 23.70 0.13 4.88
C PRO A 185 22.60 0.22 3.81
N LEU A 186 23.03 0.41 2.56
CA LEU A 186 22.17 0.29 1.39
C LEU A 186 21.66 -1.15 1.27
N ILE A 187 20.46 -1.29 0.71
CA ILE A 187 19.85 -2.59 0.46
C ILE A 187 20.01 -2.92 -1.02
N GLU A 188 20.63 -4.05 -1.31
CA GLU A 188 20.66 -4.63 -2.65
C GLU A 188 19.89 -5.94 -2.64
N ILE A 189 19.00 -6.12 -3.62
CA ILE A 189 18.43 -7.42 -3.92
C ILE A 189 18.89 -7.80 -5.32
N SER A 190 19.69 -8.85 -5.41
CA SER A 190 19.91 -9.54 -6.68
C SER A 190 18.72 -10.47 -6.93
N VAL A 191 17.64 -9.93 -7.50
CA VAL A 191 16.62 -10.79 -8.10
C VAL A 191 17.16 -11.22 -9.45
N THR A 192 17.65 -12.45 -9.56
CA THR A 192 17.92 -13.03 -10.87
C THR A 192 16.57 -13.23 -11.55
N GLU A 193 16.19 -12.31 -12.43
CA GLU A 193 15.07 -12.54 -13.33
C GLU A 193 15.38 -13.81 -14.11
N LYS A 194 14.64 -14.88 -13.84
CA LYS A 194 14.70 -16.05 -14.71
C LYS A 194 14.23 -15.56 -16.08
N PRO A 195 15.03 -15.71 -17.14
CA PRO A 195 14.61 -15.31 -18.48
C PRO A 195 13.27 -15.99 -18.75
N GLN A 196 12.25 -15.17 -18.96
CA GLN A 196 10.92 -15.63 -19.29
C GLN A 196 11.07 -16.50 -20.55
N PRO A 197 10.60 -17.76 -20.56
CA PRO A 197 10.67 -18.58 -21.76
C PRO A 197 9.95 -17.81 -22.84
N GLY A 198 10.71 -17.36 -23.84
CA GLY A 198 10.14 -16.67 -24.98
C GLY A 198 9.00 -17.53 -25.49
N HIS A 199 7.85 -16.90 -25.71
CA HIS A 199 6.76 -17.49 -26.46
C HIS A 199 7.28 -17.75 -27.89
N HIS A 200 8.05 -18.83 -28.05
CA HIS A 200 8.32 -19.42 -29.34
C HIS A 200 7.00 -20.07 -29.75
N LEU A 201 6.29 -19.38 -30.64
CA LEU A 201 5.37 -20.02 -31.57
C LEU A 201 6.07 -21.26 -32.13
N THR A 202 5.67 -22.42 -31.64
CA THR A 202 6.20 -23.70 -32.10
C THR A 202 5.27 -24.17 -33.20
N GLU A 203 5.69 -23.99 -34.45
CA GLU A 203 5.35 -24.94 -35.50
C GLU A 203 6.04 -26.27 -35.17
N GLY A 204 5.26 -27.35 -35.21
CA GLY A 204 5.64 -28.63 -34.64
C GLY A 204 6.74 -29.35 -35.40
N SER A 205 7.51 -30.17 -34.67
CA SER A 205 7.74 -31.57 -35.03
C SER A 205 8.46 -32.28 -33.89
N ALA A 206 8.12 -33.55 -33.70
CA ALA A 206 8.40 -34.37 -32.54
C ALA A 206 9.85 -34.86 -32.42
N LYS A 207 10.38 -34.95 -31.18
CA LYS A 207 10.97 -36.20 -30.66
C LYS A 207 11.28 -36.17 -29.15
N LYS A 208 11.25 -37.38 -28.61
CA LYS A 208 11.18 -37.86 -27.23
C LYS A 208 12.46 -37.70 -26.37
N ASN A 209 12.25 -37.76 -25.05
CA ASN A 209 13.15 -38.04 -23.92
C ASN A 209 14.00 -36.83 -23.46
N LYS A 210 14.14 -36.49 -22.17
CA LYS A 210 14.48 -37.33 -21.01
C LYS A 210 14.22 -36.54 -19.71
N ILE A 211 13.73 -37.21 -18.67
CA ILE A 211 13.49 -36.66 -17.32
C ILE A 211 14.84 -36.46 -16.61
N SER A 212 15.07 -35.29 -16.02
CA SER A 212 16.16 -35.01 -15.08
C SER A 212 15.67 -34.00 -14.05
N ASP A 213 15.21 -34.52 -12.91
CA ASP A 213 14.85 -33.73 -11.74
C ASP A 213 16.14 -33.27 -11.02
N ASN A 214 16.61 -32.07 -11.37
CA ASN A 214 17.56 -31.33 -10.55
C ASN A 214 16.83 -30.15 -9.91
N MET A 215 16.34 -30.37 -8.70
CA MET A 215 15.80 -29.31 -7.84
C MET A 215 16.98 -28.52 -7.26
N GLU A 216 17.43 -27.52 -8.01
CA GLU A 216 18.48 -26.61 -7.61
C GLU A 216 17.88 -25.54 -6.67
N LEU A 217 18.25 -25.62 -5.38
CA LEU A 217 17.81 -24.69 -4.34
C LEU A 217 18.48 -23.33 -4.60
N GLN A 218 17.72 -22.35 -5.11
CA GLN A 218 18.24 -21.00 -5.34
C GLN A 218 18.38 -20.24 -4.01
N THR A 219 19.62 -20.10 -3.55
CA THR A 219 19.98 -19.27 -2.39
C THR A 219 20.01 -17.79 -2.79
N ILE A 220 19.15 -16.97 -2.19
CA ILE A 220 19.17 -15.52 -2.34
C ILE A 220 20.29 -14.98 -1.44
N GLN A 221 21.42 -14.57 -2.04
CA GLN A 221 22.50 -13.89 -1.31
C GLN A 221 22.25 -12.39 -1.30
N ILE A 222 22.04 -11.82 -0.11
CA ILE A 222 22.08 -10.37 0.10
C ILE A 222 23.56 -9.97 0.19
N LYS A 223 24.10 -9.40 -0.89
CA LYS A 223 25.43 -8.77 -0.87
C LYS A 223 25.29 -7.33 -0.38
N ASN A 224 26.12 -6.96 0.58
CA ASN A 224 26.33 -5.56 0.95
C ASN A 224 27.47 -5.04 0.07
N SER A 225 27.15 -4.39 -1.05
CA SER A 225 28.17 -3.84 -1.96
C SER A 225 28.32 -2.34 -1.75
N ALA A 226 29.56 -1.89 -1.64
CA ALA A 226 29.94 -0.49 -1.61
C ALA A 226 29.87 0.09 -3.04
N LEU A 227 29.18 1.23 -3.14
CA LEU A 227 29.10 2.24 -4.22
C LEU A 227 29.85 1.97 -5.55
N SER A 228 29.11 2.04 -6.65
CA SER A 228 29.50 2.83 -7.83
C SER A 228 28.28 3.06 -8.74
N ILE A 229 27.52 4.14 -8.51
CA ILE A 229 26.40 4.56 -9.37
C ILE A 229 26.90 5.66 -10.31
N GLY A 230 27.19 5.25 -11.55
CA GLY A 230 27.40 6.15 -12.67
C GLY A 230 26.06 6.53 -13.31
N LYS A 231 25.86 7.85 -13.45
CA LYS A 231 25.08 8.66 -14.41
C LYS A 231 24.08 7.93 -15.35
N TRP A 232 23.02 8.69 -15.65
CA TRP A 232 22.01 8.51 -16.72
C TRP A 232 20.68 7.91 -16.24
N ILE A 233 19.73 8.79 -15.89
CA ILE A 233 18.34 8.89 -16.39
C ILE A 233 17.74 10.11 -15.67
N GLY A 234 18.08 11.29 -16.17
CA GLY A 234 17.33 12.51 -15.91
C GLY A 234 16.41 12.76 -17.09
N ILE A 235 15.28 13.43 -16.84
CA ILE A 235 14.38 14.05 -17.83
C ILE A 235 13.15 13.20 -18.26
N ILE A 236 12.41 12.55 -17.35
CA ILE A 236 10.92 12.36 -17.54
C ILE A 236 10.11 12.50 -16.21
N ILE A 237 10.73 12.64 -15.02
CA ILE A 237 10.02 12.65 -13.71
C ILE A 237 10.00 14.03 -13.04
N MET A 238 9.80 15.12 -13.80
CA MET A 238 9.63 16.47 -13.23
C MET A 238 8.17 17.00 -13.21
N PRO A 239 7.29 16.73 -14.19
CA PRO A 239 6.00 17.43 -14.22
C PRO A 239 5.02 16.98 -13.13
N SER A 240 5.07 15.71 -12.69
CA SER A 240 4.15 15.19 -11.65
C SER A 240 4.49 15.68 -10.24
N ALA A 241 5.78 15.89 -9.94
CA ALA A 241 6.20 16.45 -8.66
C ALA A 241 5.87 17.94 -8.54
N MET A 242 6.00 18.70 -9.64
CA MET A 242 5.58 20.10 -9.69
C MET A 242 4.06 20.25 -9.47
N LEU A 243 3.23 19.41 -10.08
CA LEU A 243 1.77 19.46 -9.89
C LEU A 243 1.35 19.20 -8.44
N LEU A 244 2.01 18.26 -7.75
CA LEU A 244 1.74 18.01 -6.33
C LEU A 244 2.17 19.19 -5.46
N MET A 245 3.33 19.79 -5.72
CA MET A 245 3.80 20.97 -4.97
C MET A 245 2.90 22.20 -5.19
N THR A 246 2.44 22.44 -6.41
CA THR A 246 1.49 23.53 -6.70
C THR A 246 0.16 23.32 -5.99
N PHE A 247 -0.32 22.08 -5.89
CA PHE A 247 -1.54 21.76 -5.13
C PHE A 247 -1.39 22.02 -3.63
N PHE A 248 -0.21 21.71 -3.05
CA PHE A 248 0.08 22.03 -1.65
C PHE A 248 0.20 23.54 -1.41
N LEU A 249 0.88 24.28 -2.28
CA LEU A 249 1.02 25.74 -2.16
C LEU A 249 -0.32 26.48 -2.31
N TYR A 250 -1.14 26.10 -3.29
CA TYR A 250 -2.48 26.65 -3.46
C TYR A 250 -3.33 26.46 -2.20
N LYS A 251 -3.25 25.27 -1.60
CA LYS A 251 -3.97 24.95 -0.37
C LYS A 251 -3.50 25.77 0.84
N VAL A 252 -2.20 25.97 0.99
CA VAL A 252 -1.64 26.78 2.08
C VAL A 252 -2.06 28.24 1.92
N ILE A 253 -1.94 28.81 0.72
CA ILE A 253 -2.32 30.21 0.48
C ILE A 253 -3.83 30.42 0.71
N TYR A 254 -4.67 29.50 0.26
CA TYR A 254 -6.13 29.60 0.44
C TYR A 254 -6.57 29.55 1.91
N ILE A 255 -5.87 28.77 2.73
CA ILE A 255 -6.14 28.67 4.18
C ILE A 255 -5.74 29.96 4.91
N PHE A 256 -4.73 30.68 4.44
CA PHE A 256 -4.28 31.93 5.07
C PHE A 256 -5.05 33.18 4.61
N LEU A 257 -5.89 33.06 3.58
CA LEU A 257 -6.63 34.19 2.98
C LEU A 257 -8.12 34.23 3.37
N ILE A 258 -8.58 33.27 4.18
CA ILE A 258 -9.91 33.22 4.79
C ILE A 258 -9.74 33.33 6.30
#